data_AF-A0A7K2WCY5-F1
#
_entry.id   AF-A0A7K2WCY5-F1
#
_cell.length_a   1.000
_cell.length_b   1.000
_cell.length_c   1.000
_cell.angle_alpha   90.00
_cell.angle_beta   90.00
_cell.angle_gamma   90.00
#
_symmetry.space_group_name_H-M   'P 1'
#
loop_
_entity.id
_entity.type
_entity.pdbx_description
1 polymer ?
#
loop_
_entity_poly.entity_id
_entity_poly.type
_entity_poly.pdbx_seq_one_letter_code
_entity_poly.pdbx_strand_id
1 'polypeptide(L)' 'ATGRKRLWSTVGAWNTPSLRVLEKLGFERDHVSTDDTSGEVVWLTRSLP' A
#
# COMPACT_ATOMS: atom_id res chain seq x y z
N ALA A 1 20.64 7.82 2.24
CA ALA A 1 19.24 7.83 1.78
C ALA A 1 19.23 7.95 0.25
N THR A 2 18.36 7.22 -0.46
CA THR A 2 18.38 7.17 -1.94
C THR A 2 17.69 8.37 -2.63
N GLY A 3 17.48 9.49 -1.92
CA GLY A 3 16.76 10.67 -2.42
C GLY A 3 15.24 10.53 -2.61
N ARG A 4 14.67 9.35 -2.35
CA ARG A 4 13.21 9.09 -2.49
C ARG A 4 12.44 9.75 -1.35
N LYS A 5 11.29 10.34 -1.68
CA LYS A 5 10.41 11.05 -0.73
C LYS A 5 9.13 10.29 -0.36
N ARG A 6 8.85 9.18 -1.03
CA ARG A 6 7.66 8.37 -0.81
C ARG A 6 7.95 6.90 -1.10
N LEU A 7 7.36 6.03 -0.30
CA LEU A 7 7.23 4.60 -0.59
C LEU A 7 5.80 4.31 -1.05
N TRP A 8 5.69 3.35 -1.96
CA TRP A 8 4.43 2.78 -2.43
C TRP A 8 4.37 1.31 -2.03
N SER A 9 3.16 0.82 -1.77
CA SER A 9 2.87 -0.59 -1.59
C SER A 9 1.52 -0.91 -2.22
N THR A 10 1.43 -2.05 -2.90
CA THR A 10 0.19 -2.60 -3.41
C THR A 10 -0.13 -3.89 -2.68
N VAL A 11 -1.36 -4.03 -2.20
CA VAL A 11 -1.81 -5.21 -1.46
C VAL A 11 -3.22 -5.56 -1.92
N GLY A 12 -3.47 -6.83 -2.24
CA GLY A 12 -4.82 -7.30 -2.55
C GLY A 12 -5.80 -6.99 -1.42
N ALA A 13 -7.00 -6.51 -1.75
CA ALA A 13 -8.00 -6.06 -0.75
C ALA A 13 -8.40 -7.18 0.23
N TRP A 14 -8.28 -8.44 -0.19
CA TRP A 14 -8.51 -9.63 0.63
C TRP A 14 -7.46 -9.84 1.73
N ASN A 15 -6.25 -9.28 1.58
CA ASN A 15 -5.12 -9.53 2.49
C ASN A 15 -5.16 -8.60 3.72
N THR A 16 -6.19 -8.79 4.55
CA THR A 16 -6.40 -8.07 5.80
C THR A 16 -5.15 -8.07 6.72
N PRO A 17 -4.41 -9.18 6.88
CA PRO A 17 -3.21 -9.19 7.72
C PRO A 17 -2.12 -8.20 7.24
N SER A 18 -1.79 -8.20 5.96
CA SER A 18 -0.79 -7.29 5.39
C SER A 18 -1.22 -5.83 5.50
N LEU A 19 -2.50 -5.53 5.28
CA LEU A 19 -3.05 -4.18 5.41
C LEU A 19 -2.87 -3.63 6.84
N ARG A 20 -3.11 -4.46 7.87
CA ARG A 20 -2.88 -4.07 9.27
C ARG A 20 -1.41 -3.81 9.58
N VAL A 21 -0.49 -4.54 8.97
CA VAL A 21 0.95 -4.30 9.13
C VAL A 21 1.34 -2.97 8.49
N LEU A 22 0.87 -2.69 7.28
CA LEU A 22 1.16 -1.43 6.59
C LEU A 22 0.62 -0.22 7.36
N GLU A 23 -0.59 -0.31 7.90
CA GLU A 23 -1.16 0.71 8.78
C GLU A 23 -0.26 0.98 10.00
N LYS A 24 0.21 -0.08 10.69
CA LYS A 24 1.15 0.05 11.82
C LYS A 24 2.49 0.68 11.42
N LEU A 25 2.93 0.48 10.18
CA LEU A 25 4.15 1.07 9.64
C LEU A 25 3.95 2.52 9.17
N GLY A 26 2.74 3.06 9.28
CA GLY A 26 2.40 4.43 8.88
C GLY A 26 2.21 4.59 7.38
N PHE A 27 1.79 3.53 6.68
CA PHE A 27 1.26 3.66 5.33
C PHE A 27 -0.21 4.08 5.38
N GLU A 28 -0.58 4.97 4.47
CA GLU A 28 -1.93 5.49 4.30
C GLU A 28 -2.51 4.98 2.98
N ARG A 29 -3.83 4.76 2.93
CA ARG A 29 -4.51 4.36 1.69
C ARG A 29 -4.57 5.56 0.73
N ASP A 30 -4.16 5.33 -0.51
CA ASP A 30 -4.21 6.33 -1.58
C ASP A 30 -5.42 6.08 -2.48
N HIS A 31 -5.53 4.90 -3.09
CA HIS A 31 -6.69 4.49 -3.88
C HIS A 31 -6.80 2.96 -3.99
N VAL A 32 -7.87 2.48 -4.65
CA VAL A 32 -8.08 1.07 -5.00
C VAL A 32 -8.19 0.96 -6.52
N SER A 33 -7.58 -0.06 -7.10
CA SER A 33 -7.72 -0.42 -8.51
C SER A 33 -8.11 -1.87 -8.66
N THR A 34 -8.64 -2.25 -9.81
CA THR A 34 -8.86 -3.66 -10.15
C THR A 34 -7.66 -4.18 -10.92
N ASP A 35 -7.18 -5.36 -10.55
CA ASP A 35 -6.18 -6.13 -11.29
C ASP A 35 -6.85 -7.38 -11.86
N ASP A 36 -6.59 -7.65 -13.15
CA ASP A 36 -7.23 -8.71 -13.93
C ASP A 36 -6.99 -10.12 -13.36
N THR A 37 -5.89 -10.31 -12.60
CA THR A 37 -5.54 -11.61 -12.00
C THR A 37 -5.93 -11.72 -10.52
N SER A 38 -5.87 -10.62 -9.78
CA SER A 38 -5.90 -10.62 -8.31
C SER A 38 -7.20 -10.07 -7.70
N GLY A 39 -8.08 -9.49 -8.52
CA GLY A 39 -9.24 -8.72 -8.06
C GLY A 39 -8.84 -7.32 -7.61
N GLU A 40 -9.49 -6.79 -6.57
CA GLU A 40 -9.19 -5.46 -6.06
C GLU A 40 -7.81 -5.39 -5.37
N VAL A 41 -7.03 -4.37 -5.72
CA VAL A 41 -5.72 -4.05 -5.15
C VAL A 41 -5.78 -2.67 -4.51
N VAL A 42 -5.36 -2.58 -3.26
CA VAL A 42 -5.25 -1.34 -2.50
C VAL A 42 -3.84 -0.78 -2.69
N TRP A 43 -3.77 0.48 -3.10
CA TRP A 43 -2.55 1.26 -3.18
C TRP A 43 -2.36 2.06 -1.89
N LEU A 44 -1.19 1.93 -1.28
CA LEU A 44 -0.83 2.62 -0.07
C LEU A 44 0.47 3.41 -0.24
N THR A 45 0.56 4.55 0.42
CA THR A 45 1.74 5.41 0.41
C THR A 45 2.25 5.69 1.81
N ARG A 46 3.56 5.93 1.92
CA ARG A 46 4.17 6.46 3.12
C ARG A 46 5.21 7.51 2.75
N SER A 47 5.10 8.69 3.34
CA SER A 47 6.10 9.75 3.18
C SER A 47 7.41 9.36 3.87
N LEU A 48 8.54 9.63 3.22
CA LEU A 48 9.87 9.44 3.78
C LEU A 48 10.45 10.78 4.25
N PRO A 49 11.25 10.80 5.34
CA PRO A 49 12.03 11.97 5.74
C PRO A 49 12.94 12.50 4.61
#